data_AF-A0A2X1JID7-F1
#
_entry.id   AF-A0A2X1JID7-F1
#
_cell.length_a   1.000
_cell.length_b   1.000
_cell.length_c   1.000
_cell.angle_alpha   90.00
_cell.angle_beta   90.00
_cell.angle_gamma   90.00
#
_symmetry.space_group_name_H-M   'P 1'
#
loop_
_entity.id
_entity.type
_entity.pdbx_description
1 polymer ?
#
loop_
_entity_poly.entity_id
_entity_poly.type
_entity_poly.pdbx_seq_one_letter_code
_entity_poly.pdbx_strand_id
1 'polypeptide(L)'
;MPANARSHAVLTTESKVTIRGQTTIPAPVREALKLKPGLDSIHYEILPGGQVFMCRLGDEQEDHTMNAFLRFLDADIQNNPQKNSSIQHSTRKETCRWHGRQH
;
A
#
# COMPACT_ATOMS: atom_id res chain seq x y z
N MET A 1 20.20 0.32 -11.67
CA MET A 1 19.03 0.25 -10.76
C MET A 1 19.45 -0.55 -9.54
N PRO A 2 19.59 0.02 -8.33
CA PRO A 2 19.88 -0.81 -7.18
C PRO A 2 18.62 -1.62 -6.85
N ALA A 3 18.80 -2.93 -6.66
CA ALA A 3 17.79 -3.81 -6.10
C ALA A 3 17.45 -3.30 -4.70
N ASN A 4 16.27 -2.70 -4.55
CA ASN A 4 15.87 -2.16 -3.26
C ASN A 4 15.66 -3.35 -2.31
N ALA A 5 16.38 -3.29 -1.20
CA ALA A 5 16.55 -4.33 -0.20
C ALA A 5 15.24 -5.04 0.19
N ARG A 6 15.27 -6.38 0.22
CA ARG A 6 14.37 -7.18 1.08
C ARG A 6 14.73 -6.97 2.56
N SER A 7 14.84 -5.71 3.03
CA SER A 7 15.46 -5.41 4.33
C SER A 7 14.57 -5.70 5.53
N HIS A 8 13.26 -5.95 5.39
CA HIS A 8 12.39 -6.26 6.54
C HIS A 8 11.22 -7.19 6.18
N ALA A 9 11.47 -8.31 5.50
CA ALA A 9 10.44 -9.35 5.39
C ALA A 9 10.29 -10.07 6.73
N VAL A 10 9.14 -9.90 7.40
CA VAL A 10 8.82 -10.58 8.68
C VAL A 10 8.70 -12.10 8.49
N LEU A 11 8.30 -12.55 7.30
CA LEU A 11 8.21 -13.96 6.92
C LEU A 11 8.40 -14.13 5.41
N THR A 12 9.05 -15.22 5.00
CA THR A 12 9.19 -15.62 3.59
C THR A 12 8.67 -17.04 3.42
N THR A 13 7.86 -17.26 2.40
CA THR A 13 7.30 -18.57 2.04
C THR A 13 7.11 -18.63 0.53
N GLU A 14 7.02 -19.84 -0.01
CA GLU A 14 6.95 -20.08 -1.45
C GLU A 14 5.75 -20.97 -1.75
N SER A 15 5.13 -20.76 -2.92
CA SER A 15 4.08 -21.64 -3.44
C SER A 15 4.22 -21.75 -4.95
N LYS A 16 3.86 -22.92 -5.48
CA LYS A 16 3.96 -23.21 -6.91
C LYS A 16 2.63 -22.92 -7.60
N VAL A 17 2.68 -22.14 -8.68
CA VAL A 17 1.52 -21.94 -9.55
C VAL A 17 1.27 -23.23 -10.34
N THR A 18 0.02 -23.68 -10.29
CA THR A 18 -0.47 -24.84 -11.04
C THR A 18 -0.61 -24.53 -12.52
N ILE A 19 -0.79 -25.56 -13.35
CA ILE A 19 -1.03 -25.41 -14.80
C ILE A 19 -2.26 -24.54 -15.13
N ARG A 20 -3.20 -24.40 -14.20
CA ARG A 20 -4.41 -23.58 -14.35
C ARG A 20 -4.22 -22.14 -13.86
N GLY A 21 -3.00 -21.75 -13.51
CA GLY A 21 -2.71 -20.42 -12.98
C GLY A 21 -3.12 -20.22 -11.51
N GLN A 22 -3.56 -21.27 -10.81
CA GLN A 22 -3.93 -21.20 -9.40
C GLN A 22 -2.72 -21.45 -8.50
N THR A 23 -2.62 -20.80 -7.35
CA THR A 23 -1.66 -21.13 -6.30
C THR A 23 -2.36 -21.16 -4.93
N THR A 24 -1.85 -21.98 -4.02
CA THR A 24 -2.32 -21.98 -2.62
C THR A 24 -1.58 -20.91 -1.85
N ILE A 25 -2.32 -20.08 -1.12
CA ILE A 25 -1.73 -19.11 -0.20
C ILE A 25 -1.26 -19.86 1.05
N PRO A 26 0.06 -19.84 1.37
CA PRO A 26 0.59 -20.56 2.52
C PRO A 26 -0.08 -20.13 3.83
N ALA A 27 -0.18 -21.06 4.79
CA ALA A 27 -0.85 -20.81 6.07
C ALA A 27 -0.37 -19.53 6.79
N PRO A 28 0.95 -19.24 6.89
CA PRO A 28 1.41 -18.03 7.56
C PRO A 28 0.95 -16.73 6.87
N VAL A 29 0.82 -16.75 5.55
CA VAL A 29 0.34 -15.59 4.78
C VAL A 29 -1.16 -15.42 4.96
N ARG A 30 -1.93 -16.52 4.98
CA ARG A 30 -3.38 -16.47 5.28
C ARG A 30 -3.65 -15.90 6.67
N GLU A 31 -2.88 -16.32 7.66
CA GLU A 31 -2.98 -15.83 9.04
C GLU A 31 -2.60 -14.35 9.15
N ALA A 32 -1.51 -13.93 8.51
CA ALA A 32 -1.09 -12.54 8.48
C ALA A 32 -2.14 -11.61 7.85
N LEU A 33 -2.80 -12.06 6.77
CA LEU A 33 -3.88 -11.34 6.11
C LEU A 33 -5.27 -11.56 6.74
N LYS A 34 -5.36 -12.38 7.80
CA LYS A 34 -6.60 -12.77 8.49
C LYS A 34 -7.69 -13.29 7.54
N LEU A 35 -7.30 -14.06 6.52
CA LEU A 35 -8.21 -14.56 5.50
C LEU A 35 -9.06 -15.74 5.99
N LYS A 36 -10.36 -15.67 5.74
CA LYS A 36 -11.34 -16.75 5.91
C LYS A 36 -11.58 -17.44 4.56
N PRO A 37 -11.16 -18.72 4.40
CA PRO A 37 -11.36 -19.47 3.16
C PRO A 37 -12.84 -19.52 2.75
N GLY A 38 -13.12 -19.26 1.48
CA GLY A 38 -14.47 -19.31 0.92
C GLY A 38 -15.37 -18.11 1.25
N LEU A 39 -14.87 -17.12 1.99
CA LEU A 39 -15.61 -15.92 2.35
C LEU A 39 -14.89 -14.65 1.88
N ASP A 40 -13.60 -14.53 2.21
CA ASP A 40 -12.84 -13.32 1.94
C ASP A 40 -12.29 -13.29 0.50
N SER A 41 -12.23 -12.09 -0.07
CA SER A 41 -11.58 -11.83 -1.36
C SER A 41 -10.24 -11.12 -1.17
N ILE A 42 -9.37 -11.18 -2.18
CA ILE A 42 -8.04 -10.57 -2.16
C ILE A 42 -7.98 -9.50 -3.24
N HIS A 43 -7.48 -8.32 -2.88
CA HIS A 43 -7.12 -7.27 -3.80
C HIS A 43 -5.65 -7.41 -4.19
N TYR A 44 -5.36 -7.24 -5.49
CA TYR A 44 -4.02 -7.35 -6.06
C TYR A 44 -3.65 -6.04 -6.72
N GLU A 45 -2.46 -5.53 -6.42
CA GLU A 45 -1.89 -4.37 -7.08
C GLU A 45 -0.51 -4.74 -7.65
N ILE A 46 -0.27 -4.39 -8.92
CA ILE A 46 1.02 -4.57 -9.57
C ILE A 46 1.83 -3.29 -9.38
N LEU A 47 2.91 -3.40 -8.62
CA LEU A 47 3.84 -2.30 -8.36
C LEU A 47 4.93 -2.23 -9.45
N PRO A 48 5.60 -1.08 -9.61
CA PRO A 48 6.77 -0.96 -10.48
C PRO A 48 7.83 -2.03 -10.17
N GLY A 49 8.45 -2.54 -11.23
CA GLY A 49 9.44 -3.63 -11.12
C GLY A 49 8.84 -5.03 -11.02
N GLY A 50 7.53 -5.19 -11.26
CA GLY A 50 6.86 -6.49 -11.33
C GLY A 50 6.60 -7.13 -9.97
N GLN A 51 6.66 -6.34 -8.89
CA GLN A 51 6.25 -6.78 -7.57
C GLN A 51 4.73 -6.75 -7.46
N VAL A 52 4.16 -7.64 -6.65
CA VAL A 52 2.71 -7.71 -6.41
C VAL A 52 2.44 -7.44 -4.94
N PHE A 53 1.61 -6.44 -4.67
CA PHE A 53 1.01 -6.21 -3.36
C PHE A 53 -0.32 -6.96 -3.28
N MET A 54 -0.57 -7.58 -2.13
CA MET A 54 -1.78 -8.36 -1.86
C MET A 54 -2.36 -7.98 -0.50
N CYS A 55 -3.65 -7.68 -0.45
CA CYS A 55 -4.38 -7.43 0.79
C CYS A 55 -5.78 -8.05 0.76
N ARG A 56 -6.40 -8.22 1.93
CA ARG A 56 -7.79 -8.67 2.02
C ARG A 56 -8.71 -7.55 1.52
N LEU A 57 -9.66 -7.87 0.65
CA LEU A 57 -10.64 -6.90 0.15
C LEU A 57 -11.58 -6.49 1.29
N GLY A 58 -11.77 -5.18 1.48
CA GLY A 58 -12.50 -4.65 2.64
C GLY A 58 -11.66 -4.55 3.91
N ASP A 59 -10.34 -4.70 3.81
CA ASP A 59 -9.37 -4.30 4.83
C ASP A 59 -9.03 -2.80 4.74
N GLU A 60 -9.96 -2.00 4.19
CA GLU A 60 -10.01 -0.55 4.38
C GLU A 60 -10.32 -0.29 5.86
N GLN A 61 -9.36 -0.60 6.72
CA GLN A 61 -9.38 -0.18 8.09
C GLN A 61 -9.18 1.33 8.05
N GLU A 62 -10.27 2.09 8.16
CA GLU A 62 -10.16 3.48 8.58
C GLU A 62 -9.38 3.47 9.89
N ASP A 63 -8.12 3.92 9.84
CA ASP A 63 -7.33 4.09 11.05
C ASP A 63 -7.96 5.25 11.82
N HIS A 64 -8.81 4.92 12.79
CA HIS A 64 -9.53 5.89 13.59
C HIS A 64 -8.57 6.84 14.31
N THR A 65 -7.36 6.40 14.65
CA THR A 65 -6.34 7.26 15.26
C THR A 65 -5.77 8.23 14.23
N MET A 66 -5.43 7.76 13.03
CA MET A 66 -5.01 8.63 11.93
C MET A 66 -6.10 9.62 11.56
N ASN A 67 -7.35 9.17 11.46
CA ASN A 67 -8.47 10.01 11.09
C ASN A 67 -8.78 11.06 12.18
N ALA A 68 -8.70 10.68 13.45
CA ALA A 68 -8.79 11.63 14.57
C ALA A 68 -7.64 12.65 14.56
N PHE A 69 -6.42 12.21 14.25
CA PHE A 69 -5.27 13.10 14.11
C PHE A 69 -5.43 14.09 12.95
N LEU A 70 -5.88 13.64 11.78
CA LEU A 70 -6.16 14.51 10.64
C LEU A 70 -7.26 15.54 10.96
N ARG A 71 -8.32 15.13 11.67
CA ARG A 71 -9.36 16.06 12.14
C ARG A 71 -8.84 17.08 13.15
N PHE A 72 -7.95 16.69 14.04
CA PHE A 72 -7.27 17.60 14.96
C PHE A 72 -6.44 18.64 14.20
N LEU A 73 -5.65 18.21 13.22
CA LEU A 73 -4.84 19.13 12.39
C LEU A 73 -5.71 20.09 11.59
N ASP A 74 -6.79 19.60 10.97
CA ASP A 74 -7.72 20.45 10.23
C ASP A 74 -8.30 21.54 11.14
N ALA A 75 -8.76 21.16 12.34
CA ALA A 75 -9.25 22.12 13.34
C ALA A 75 -8.16 23.12 13.78
N ASP A 76 -6.91 22.70 13.99
CA ASP A 76 -5.82 23.61 14.37
C ASP A 76 -5.47 24.60 13.25
N ILE A 77 -5.48 24.15 11.99
CA ILE A 77 -5.24 25.01 10.81
C ILE A 77 -6.33 26.08 10.67
N GLN A 78 -7.61 25.70 10.84
CA GLN A 78 -8.72 26.65 10.77
C GLN A 78 -8.67 27.68 11.91
N ASN A 79 -8.31 27.25 13.12
CA ASN A 79 -8.31 28.11 14.31
C ASN A 79 -7.03 28.93 14.47
N ASN A 80 -5.91 28.52 13.86
CA ASN A 80 -4.64 29.22 13.96
C ASN A 80 -3.90 29.35 12.61
N PRO A 81 -4.49 30.08 11.65
CA PRO A 81 -3.95 30.21 10.30
C PRO A 81 -2.62 30.97 10.22
N GLN A 82 -2.14 31.55 11.33
CA GLN A 82 -0.87 32.29 11.40
C GLN A 82 0.34 31.35 11.68
N LYS A 83 0.07 30.12 12.15
CA LYS A 83 1.07 29.16 12.65
C LYS A 83 1.56 28.15 11.59
N ASN A 84 1.00 28.21 10.39
CA ASN A 84 1.27 27.30 9.27
C ASN A 84 2.43 27.76 8.36
N SER A 85 3.11 28.84 8.73
CA SER A 85 4.15 29.52 7.95
C SER A 85 5.53 28.83 8.02
N SER A 86 5.60 27.50 7.96
CA SER A 86 6.89 26.82 7.76
C SER A 86 6.79 25.35 7.37
N ILE A 87 5.78 24.94 6.60
CA ILE A 87 5.83 23.62 5.95
C ILE A 87 6.57 23.79 4.61
N GLN A 88 7.90 23.88 4.68
CA GLN A 88 8.72 23.74 3.48
C GLN A 88 8.72 22.27 3.08
N HIS A 89 7.82 21.93 2.14
CA HIS A 89 7.93 20.70 1.39
C HIS A 89 9.13 20.80 0.45
N SER A 90 10.16 19.97 0.65
CA SER A 90 11.04 19.62 -0.45
C SER A 90 10.25 18.73 -1.40
N THR A 91 9.64 19.33 -2.41
CA THR A 91 8.98 18.59 -3.48
C THR A 91 10.02 17.80 -4.25
N ARG A 92 10.20 16.51 -3.94
CA ARG A 92 10.85 15.58 -4.87
C ARG A 92 9.89 15.36 -6.03
N LYS A 93 10.05 16.17 -7.07
CA LYS A 93 9.32 16.06 -8.34
C LYS A 93 9.79 14.79 -9.05
N GLU A 94 9.09 13.69 -8.88
CA GLU A 94 9.09 12.62 -9.90
C GLU A 94 7.97 12.93 -10.89
N THR A 95 8.26 13.88 -11.78
CA THR A 95 7.42 14.16 -12.94
C THR A 95 7.51 13.01 -13.92
N CYS A 96 6.58 12.06 -13.85
CA CYS A 96 6.22 11.26 -15.02
C CYS A 96 5.32 12.09 -15.93
N ARG A 97 5.98 12.89 -16.76
CA ARG A 97 5.39 13.57 -17.92
C ARG A 97 4.95 12.50 -18.92
N TRP A 98 3.65 12.22 -18.97
CA TRP A 98 3.06 11.47 -20.08
C TRP A 98 3.15 12.32 -21.35
N HIS A 99 4.10 12.02 -22.23
CA HIS A 99 4.03 12.39 -23.63
C HIS A 99 3.47 11.21 -24.39
N GLY A 100 2.23 11.35 -24.86
CA GLY A 100 1.71 10.47 -25.91
C GLY A 100 2.61 10.56 -27.13
N ARG A 101 3.00 9.40 -27.66
CA ARG A 101 3.45 9.28 -29.04
C ARG A 101 2.89 8.00 -29.59
N GLN A 102 2.01 8.19 -30.56
CA GLN A 102 1.45 7.15 -31.40
C GLN A 102 2.55 6.50 -32.23
N HIS A 103 2.44 5.20 -32.43
CA HIS A 103 2.51 4.54 -33.74
C HIS A 103 1.97 3.12 -33.60
#